data_AF-A0A429FR46-F1
#
_entry.id   AF-A0A429FR46-F1
#
_cell.length_a   1.000
_cell.length_b   1.000
_cell.length_c   1.000
_cell.angle_alpha   90.00
_cell.angle_beta   90.00
_cell.angle_gamma   90.00
#
_symmetry.space_group_name_H-M   'P 1'
#
loop_
_entity.id
_entity.type
_entity.pdbx_description
1 polymer ?
#
loop_
_entity_poly.entity_id
_entity_poly.type
_entity_poly.pdbx_seq_one_letter_code
_entity_poly.pdbx_strand_id
1 'polypeptide(L)' 'MKDQTRPECDHWLGAERRHCKKVDGVRHYLPGMRCPAHTPNALKGLPEIPAGPGWPIHRTGVSR' A
#
# COMPACT_ATOMS: atom_id res chain seq x y z
N MET A 1 -14.92 -19.02 8.75
CA MET A 1 -14.04 -18.22 9.64
C MET A 1 -13.15 -17.36 8.74
N LYS A 2 -13.21 -16.02 8.78
CA LYS A 2 -12.18 -15.21 8.09
C LYS A 2 -10.99 -15.14 9.02
N ASP A 3 -9.94 -15.87 8.69
CA ASP A 3 -8.62 -15.65 9.25
C ASP A 3 -8.26 -14.20 8.94
N GLN A 4 -8.45 -13.31 9.92
CA GLN A 4 -8.07 -11.90 9.81
C GLN A 4 -6.57 -11.83 10.06
N THR A 5 -5.79 -12.47 9.17
CA THR A 5 -4.35 -12.30 9.17
C THR A 5 -4.09 -10.81 8.96
N ARG A 6 -3.46 -10.15 9.93
CA ARG A 6 -3.11 -8.74 9.83
C ARG A 6 -2.27 -8.57 8.56
N PRO A 7 -2.56 -7.58 7.70
CA PRO A 7 -1.77 -7.40 6.48
C PRO A 7 -0.32 -7.08 6.86
N GLU A 8 0.62 -7.86 6.35
CA GLU A 8 2.05 -7.73 6.59
C GLU A 8 2.76 -7.34 5.30
N CYS A 9 3.85 -6.60 5.41
CA CYS A 9 4.69 -6.33 4.26
C CYS A 9 5.35 -7.61 3.74
N ASP A 10 5.17 -7.89 2.46
CA ASP A 10 5.75 -9.05 1.75
C ASP A 10 7.01 -8.69 0.95
N HIS A 11 7.58 -7.49 1.13
CA HIS A 11 8.81 -7.09 0.45
C HIS A 11 9.99 -7.98 0.85
N TRP A 12 10.76 -8.45 -0.13
CA TRP A 12 11.95 -9.25 0.06
C TRP A 12 13.19 -8.37 0.25
N LEU A 13 13.83 -8.48 1.42
CA LEU A 13 15.06 -7.79 1.77
C LEU A 13 16.26 -8.61 1.28
N GLY A 14 16.77 -8.27 0.09
CA GLY A 14 17.85 -9.04 -0.56
C GLY A 14 19.11 -9.22 0.30
N ALA A 15 19.53 -8.16 1.00
CA ALA A 15 20.71 -8.19 1.88
C ALA A 15 20.55 -9.10 3.11
N GLU A 16 19.33 -9.16 3.66
CA GLU A 16 19.02 -9.92 4.88
C GLU A 16 18.45 -11.32 4.60
N ARG A 17 18.20 -11.64 3.32
CA ARG A 17 17.59 -12.90 2.85
C ARG A 17 16.29 -13.25 3.60
N ARG A 18 15.44 -12.24 3.85
CA ARG A 18 14.15 -12.42 4.54
C ARG A 18 13.08 -11.45 4.04
N HIS A 19 11.81 -11.71 4.38
CA HIS A 19 10.72 -10.75 4.16
C HIS A 19 10.65 -9.70 5.27
N CYS A 20 10.17 -8.49 4.92
CA CYS A 20 10.04 -7.37 5.85
C CYS A 20 9.07 -7.64 7.00
N LYS A 21 7.88 -8.19 6.72
CA LYS A 21 6.87 -8.59 7.73
C LYS A 21 6.34 -7.50 8.65
N LYS A 22 6.68 -6.22 8.41
CA LYS A 22 6.12 -5.10 9.16
C LYS A 22 4.61 -5.00 8.94
N VAL A 23 3.86 -4.73 10.00
CA VAL A 23 2.38 -4.65 9.97
C VAL A 23 1.86 -3.22 9.98
N ASP A 24 2.68 -2.24 10.36
CA ASP A 24 2.26 -0.85 10.47
C ASP A 24 2.17 -0.16 9.10
N GLY A 25 1.02 0.47 8.85
CA GLY A 25 0.79 1.27 7.63
C GLY A 25 0.89 0.48 6.34
N VAL A 26 0.64 -0.84 6.38
CA VAL A 26 0.70 -1.70 5.21
C VAL A 26 -0.45 -1.37 4.26
N ARG A 27 -0.11 -1.15 2.99
CA ARG A 27 -1.07 -0.86 1.91
C ARG A 27 -0.86 -1.85 0.77
N HIS A 28 -1.93 -2.15 0.05
CA HIS A 28 -1.86 -2.96 -1.15
C HIS A 28 -1.40 -2.13 -2.35
N TYR A 29 -0.31 -2.55 -2.99
CA TYR A 29 0.16 -2.03 -4.27
C TYR A 29 0.12 -3.15 -5.30
N LEU A 30 0.26 -2.81 -6.59
CA LEU A 30 0.29 -3.81 -7.66
C LEU A 30 1.31 -4.95 -7.40
N PRO A 31 2.52 -4.70 -6.85
CA PRO A 31 3.49 -5.77 -6.57
C PRO A 31 3.25 -6.56 -5.28
N GLY A 32 2.24 -6.22 -4.46
CA GLY A 32 2.00 -6.84 -3.15
C GLY A 32 1.77 -5.84 -2.00
N MET A 33 1.79 -6.35 -0.77
CA MET A 33 1.57 -5.60 0.46
C MET A 33 2.84 -4.85 0.91
N ARG A 34 2.80 -3.52 0.93
CA ARG A 34 3.98 -2.70 1.27
C ARG A 34 3.75 -1.84 2.50
N CYS A 35 4.71 -1.87 3.42
CA CYS A 35 4.80 -0.90 4.51
C CYS A 35 5.36 0.44 3.98
N PRO A 36 5.29 1.54 4.76
CA PRO A 36 5.73 2.87 4.32
C PRO A 36 7.20 2.97 3.87
N ALA A 37 8.07 2.05 4.31
CA ALA A 37 9.47 2.01 3.90
C ALA A 37 9.70 1.27 2.56
N HIS A 38 8.73 0.48 2.09
CA HIS A 38 8.86 -0.38 0.91
C HIS A 38 7.81 -0.06 -0.16
N THR A 39 7.25 1.15 -0.14
CA THR A 39 6.41 1.60 -1.23
C THR A 39 7.25 1.79 -2.50
N PRO A 40 6.64 1.73 -3.70
CA PRO A 40 7.38 1.96 -4.94
C PRO A 40 8.14 3.30 -5.00
N ASN A 41 7.65 4.34 -4.31
CA ASN A 41 8.34 5.63 -4.21
C ASN A 41 9.46 5.60 -3.17
N ALA A 42 9.23 5.00 -2.00
CA ALA A 42 10.27 4.87 -0.97
C ALA A 42 11.51 4.13 -1.50
N LEU A 43 11.32 3.06 -2.28
CA LEU A 43 12.41 2.33 -2.94
C LEU A 43 13.16 3.17 -3.99
N LYS A 44 12.54 4.22 -4.53
CA LYS A 44 13.16 5.19 -5.44
C LYS A 44 13.75 6.41 -4.72
N GLY A 45 13.64 6.48 -3.38
CA GLY A 45 14.03 7.66 -2.61
C GLY A 45 13.09 8.86 -2.81
N LEU A 46 11.87 8.64 -3.28
CA LEU A 46 10.86 9.67 -3.48
C LEU A 46 9.85 9.70 -2.33
N PRO A 47 9.24 10.86 -2.02
CA PRO A 47 8.18 10.94 -1.02
C PRO A 47 6.93 10.14 -1.44
N GLU A 48 6.19 9.66 -0.45
CA GLU A 48 4.90 8.98 -0.67
C GLU A 48 3.88 9.98 -1.23
N ILE A 49 3.14 9.57 -2.26
CA ILE A 49 2.08 10.41 -2.84
C ILE A 49 0.90 10.42 -1.84
N PRO A 50 0.40 11.60 -1.43
CA PRO A 50 -0.77 11.66 -0.58
C PRO A 50 -1.95 10.98 -1.26
N ALA A 51 -2.86 10.41 -0.48
CA ALA A 51 -4.08 9.85 -1.05
C ALA A 51 -4.79 10.96 -1.86
N GLY A 52 -5.11 10.66 -3.12
CA GLY A 52 -5.92 11.56 -3.93
C GLY A 52 -7.31 11.75 -3.29
N PRO A 53 -8.09 12.76 -3.74
CA PRO A 53 -9.39 13.11 -3.15
C PRO A 53 -10.50 12.02 -3.23
N GLY A 54 -10.16 10.79 -3.63
CA GLY A 54 -11.12 9.72 -3.91
C GLY A 54 -11.76 9.86 -5.29
N TRP A 55 -12.38 8.79 -5.76
CA TRP A 55 -13.25 8.79 -6.95
C TRP A 55 -14.71 8.68 -6.48
N PRO A 56 -15.67 9.39 -7.10
CA PRO A 56 -15.59 10.22 -8.32
C PRO A 56 -15.41 11.72 -8.00
N ILE A 57 -14.72 12.45 -8.88
CA ILE A 57 -14.57 13.91 -8.77
C ILE A 57 -15.83 14.63 -9.31
N HIS A 58 -16.67 13.94 -10.11
CA HIS A 58 -17.97 14.42 -10.57
C HIS A 58 -18.95 13.25 -10.75
N ARG A 59 -19.95 13.14 -9.87
CA ARG A 59 -21.31 12.71 -10.25
C ARG A 59 -22.29 13.50 -9.40
N THR A 60 -22.40 14.79 -9.74
CA THR A 60 -23.63 15.53 -9.49
C THR A 60 -24.74 14.81 -10.24
N GLY A 61 -25.63 14.19 -9.48
CA GLY A 61 -26.79 13.51 -10.04
C GLY A 61 -27.58 14.43 -10.95
N VAL A 62 -27.99 13.90 -12.08
CA VAL A 62 -29.26 14.31 -12.69
C VAL A 62 -30.21 13.16 -12.41
N SER A 63 -31.03 13.33 -11.38
CA SER A 63 -32.32 12.66 -11.32
C SER A 63 -33.23 13.32 -12.35
N ARG A 64 -33.55 12.62 -13.44
CA ARG A 64 -34.88 12.66 -14.03
C ARG A 64 -35.12 11.43 -14.89
#